data_AF-A0A941LBP3-F1
#
_entry.id   AF-A0A941LBP3-F1
#
_cell.length_a   1.000
_cell.length_b   1.000
_cell.length_c   1.000
_cell.angle_alpha   90.00
_cell.angle_beta   90.00
_cell.angle_gamma   90.00
#
_symmetry.space_group_name_H-M   'P 1'
#
loop_
_entity.id
_entity.type
_entity.pdbx_description
1 polymer ?
#
loop_
_entity_poly.entity_id
_entity_poly.type
_entity_poly.pdbx_seq_one_letter_code
_entity_poly.pdbx_strand_id
1 'polypeptide(L)'
;MALHQQDLVPGSGDQLLTLDDTTGLQWLNLTTTATRSYQDVLADFGGLLGTYGFRYATLTEVTDLLTHFGITSSPTPISSNALPIETFVEFMNGKSATNGTTLSVKALFKQNLVPSSADTSVQGISMILNKAMPGGSMDSTLIGKAGVGAPDVCSFLVKPA
;
A
#
# COMPACT_ATOMS: atom_id res chain seq x y z
N MET A 1 1.74 -18.69 -7.33
CA MET A 1 1.24 -17.32 -7.08
C MET A 1 1.70 -16.46 -8.23
N ALA A 2 0.76 -15.75 -8.86
CA ALA A 2 1.08 -14.81 -9.91
C ALA A 2 0.36 -13.50 -9.59
N LEU A 3 1.15 -12.44 -9.46
CA LEU A 3 0.66 -11.07 -9.37
C LEU A 3 0.80 -10.46 -10.75
N HIS A 4 -0.27 -9.82 -11.23
CA HIS A 4 -0.33 -9.29 -12.59
C HIS A 4 -0.69 -7.82 -12.58
N GLN A 5 0.06 -7.01 -13.31
CA GLN A 5 -0.37 -5.63 -13.56
C GLN A 5 -1.53 -5.61 -14.57
N GLN A 6 -2.52 -4.77 -14.28
CA GLN A 6 -3.71 -4.57 -15.09
C GLN A 6 -4.02 -3.07 -15.20
N ASP A 7 -4.75 -2.70 -16.24
CA ASP A 7 -5.25 -1.34 -16.38
C ASP A 7 -6.48 -1.13 -15.50
N LEU A 8 -6.59 0.03 -14.84
CA LEU A 8 -7.79 0.42 -14.11
C LEU A 8 -8.97 0.60 -15.07
N VAL A 9 -8.71 1.21 -16.24
CA VAL A 9 -9.65 1.30 -17.36
C VAL A 9 -9.13 0.44 -18.50
N PRO A 10 -9.85 -0.62 -18.92
CA PRO A 10 -9.37 -1.53 -19.97
C PRO A 10 -8.94 -0.80 -21.25
N GLY A 11 -7.70 -1.02 -21.67
CA GLY A 11 -7.14 -0.44 -22.89
C GLY A 11 -6.57 0.97 -22.74
N SER A 12 -6.49 1.50 -21.51
CA SER A 12 -5.83 2.78 -21.23
C SER A 12 -4.30 2.66 -21.17
N GLY A 13 -3.77 1.46 -20.90
CA GLY A 13 -2.34 1.24 -20.67
C GLY A 13 -1.83 1.89 -19.37
N ASP A 14 -2.71 2.24 -18.44
CA ASP A 14 -2.36 2.95 -17.21
C ASP A 14 -1.66 2.06 -16.17
N GLN A 15 -1.81 0.74 -16.27
CA GLN A 15 -1.25 -0.26 -15.37
C GLN A 15 -1.45 0.08 -13.87
N LEU A 16 -2.58 0.69 -13.51
CA LEU A 16 -2.85 1.17 -12.15
C LEU A 16 -3.37 0.09 -11.18
N LEU A 17 -3.58 -1.14 -11.65
CA LEU A 17 -4.03 -2.27 -10.85
C LEU A 17 -2.96 -3.35 -10.74
N THR A 18 -2.89 -3.97 -9.56
CA THR A 18 -2.18 -5.23 -9.32
C THR A 18 -3.20 -6.30 -8.95
N LEU A 19 -3.43 -7.26 -9.84
CA LEU A 19 -4.28 -8.43 -9.60
C LEU A 19 -3.51 -9.49 -8.83
N ASP A 20 -4.11 -9.98 -7.75
CA ASP A 20 -3.69 -11.18 -7.04
C ASP A 20 -4.61 -12.35 -7.40
N ASP A 21 -4.15 -13.23 -8.29
CA ASP A 21 -4.87 -14.42 -8.74
C ASP A 21 -5.18 -15.41 -7.60
N THR A 22 -4.43 -15.33 -6.49
CA THR A 22 -4.60 -16.23 -5.36
C THR A 22 -5.86 -15.87 -4.57
N THR A 23 -6.13 -14.57 -4.42
CA THR A 23 -7.26 -14.04 -3.65
C THR A 23 -8.41 -13.54 -4.52
N GLY A 24 -8.18 -13.34 -5.82
CA GLY A 24 -9.13 -12.71 -6.73
C GLY A 24 -9.32 -11.22 -6.45
N LEU A 25 -8.33 -10.57 -5.83
CA LEU A 25 -8.39 -9.15 -5.47
C LEU A 25 -7.55 -8.30 -6.43
N GLN A 26 -8.15 -7.21 -6.90
CA GLN A 26 -7.46 -6.16 -7.63
C GLN A 26 -7.07 -5.04 -6.67
N TRP A 27 -5.77 -4.80 -6.55
CA TRP A 27 -5.15 -3.80 -5.69
C TRP A 27 -4.87 -2.53 -6.49
N LEU A 28 -5.31 -1.38 -5.99
CA LEU A 28 -4.95 -0.11 -6.59
C LEU A 28 -3.48 0.22 -6.28
N ASN A 29 -2.73 0.63 -7.29
CA ASN A 29 -1.35 1.08 -7.12
C ASN A 29 -1.28 2.26 -6.15
N LEU A 30 -0.31 2.20 -5.25
CA LEU A 30 -0.21 3.11 -4.11
C LEU A 30 0.02 4.57 -4.54
N THR A 31 0.61 4.78 -5.73
CA THR A 31 0.80 6.12 -6.29
C THR A 31 -0.47 6.89 -6.55
N THR A 32 -1.59 6.20 -6.80
CA THR A 32 -2.89 6.83 -7.06
C THR A 32 -3.40 7.61 -5.85
N THR A 33 -3.09 7.14 -4.64
CA THR A 33 -3.51 7.77 -3.37
C THR A 33 -2.36 8.42 -2.61
N ALA A 34 -1.16 8.48 -3.19
CA ALA A 34 -0.02 9.15 -2.58
C ALA A 34 -0.36 10.62 -2.25
N THR A 35 0.16 11.15 -1.14
CA THR A 35 -0.15 12.49 -0.59
C THR A 35 -1.58 12.70 -0.09
N ARG A 36 -2.48 11.72 -0.25
CA ARG A 36 -3.88 11.84 0.21
C ARG A 36 -4.04 11.33 1.63
N SER A 37 -4.85 12.04 2.40
CA SER A 37 -5.21 11.60 3.73
C SER A 37 -6.22 10.45 3.67
N TYR A 38 -6.38 9.72 4.77
CA TYR A 38 -7.40 8.68 4.89
C TYR A 38 -8.81 9.24 4.64
N GLN A 39 -9.06 10.46 5.13
CA GLN A 39 -10.35 11.13 4.94
C GLN A 39 -10.61 11.57 3.51
N ASP A 40 -9.60 12.03 2.77
CA ASP A 40 -9.78 12.40 1.37
C ASP A 40 -10.26 11.19 0.55
N VAL A 41 -9.63 10.04 0.78
CA VAL A 41 -9.98 8.79 0.10
C VAL A 41 -11.35 8.28 0.57
N LEU A 42 -11.68 8.38 1.86
CA LEU A 42 -13.04 8.10 2.35
C LEU A 42 -14.10 9.03 1.75
N ALA A 43 -13.74 10.28 1.45
CA ALA A 43 -14.59 11.26 0.78
C ALA A 43 -14.68 11.02 -0.75
N ASP A 44 -14.33 9.82 -1.20
CA ASP A 44 -14.38 9.38 -2.60
C ASP A 44 -13.47 10.18 -3.55
N PHE A 45 -12.25 10.49 -3.10
CA PHE A 45 -11.23 11.10 -3.95
C PHE A 45 -11.11 10.37 -5.29
N GLY A 46 -11.29 11.10 -6.39
CA GLY A 46 -11.18 10.56 -7.75
C GLY A 46 -12.27 9.55 -8.13
N GLY A 47 -13.35 9.43 -7.34
CA GLY A 47 -14.40 8.43 -7.56
C GLY A 47 -13.96 7.00 -7.26
N LEU A 48 -12.86 6.80 -6.53
CA LEU A 48 -12.29 5.48 -6.29
C LEU A 48 -13.28 4.54 -5.59
N LEU A 49 -13.98 5.00 -4.57
CA LEU A 49 -14.90 4.18 -3.79
C LEU A 49 -16.27 4.08 -4.47
N GLY A 50 -16.79 5.19 -4.98
CA GLY A 50 -18.12 5.26 -5.58
C GLY A 50 -18.18 4.79 -7.04
N THR A 51 -17.28 5.30 -7.88
CA THR A 51 -17.28 5.04 -9.33
C THR A 51 -16.56 3.75 -9.69
N TYR A 52 -15.38 3.53 -9.10
CA TYR A 52 -14.54 2.37 -9.42
C TYR A 52 -14.75 1.17 -8.49
N GLY A 53 -15.56 1.33 -7.44
CA GLY A 53 -15.97 0.26 -6.54
C GLY A 53 -14.89 -0.23 -5.58
N PHE A 54 -13.84 0.56 -5.35
CA PHE A 54 -12.81 0.22 -4.38
C PHE A 54 -13.32 0.32 -2.95
N ARG A 55 -12.67 -0.44 -2.08
CA ARG A 55 -12.78 -0.29 -0.63
C ARG A 55 -11.39 -0.34 -0.01
N TYR A 56 -11.28 0.17 1.21
CA TYR A 56 -10.10 -0.09 2.02
C TYR A 56 -9.90 -1.60 2.23
N ALA A 57 -8.68 -2.07 1.99
CA ALA A 57 -8.25 -3.42 2.31
C ALA A 57 -8.23 -3.60 3.83
N THR A 58 -8.62 -4.78 4.29
CA THR A 58 -8.49 -5.17 5.71
C THR A 58 -7.03 -5.48 6.04
N LEU A 59 -6.69 -5.48 7.33
CA LEU A 59 -5.34 -5.88 7.76
C LEU A 59 -4.97 -7.28 7.24
N THR A 60 -5.89 -8.24 7.34
CA THR A 60 -5.67 -9.62 6.86
C THR A 60 -5.33 -9.66 5.37
N GLU A 61 -6.13 -8.98 4.52
CA GLU A 61 -5.87 -8.94 3.08
C GLU A 61 -4.52 -8.30 2.76
N VAL A 62 -4.12 -7.26 3.50
CA VAL A 62 -2.81 -6.64 3.31
C VAL A 62 -1.70 -7.59 3.73
N THR A 63 -1.83 -8.28 4.86
CA THR A 63 -0.85 -9.28 5.30
C THR A 63 -0.74 -10.44 4.31
N ASP A 64 -1.85 -10.89 3.73
CA ASP A 64 -1.85 -11.93 2.69
C ASP A 64 -1.11 -11.45 1.44
N LEU A 65 -1.40 -10.21 0.97
CA LEU A 65 -0.66 -9.61 -0.14
C LEU A 65 0.84 -9.56 0.11
N LEU A 66 1.26 -9.04 1.28
CA LEU A 66 2.67 -8.95 1.63
C LEU A 66 3.34 -10.34 1.68
N THR A 67 2.64 -11.33 2.22
CA THR A 67 3.08 -12.73 2.22
C THR A 67 3.20 -13.25 0.79
N HIS A 68 2.31 -12.83 -0.12
CA HIS A 68 2.39 -13.22 -1.52
C HIS A 68 3.61 -12.66 -2.26
N PHE A 69 4.10 -11.49 -1.85
CA PHE A 69 5.40 -10.95 -2.27
C PHE A 69 6.59 -11.61 -1.57
N GLY A 70 6.36 -12.43 -0.54
CA GLY A 70 7.42 -13.05 0.29
C GLY A 70 7.93 -12.14 1.41
N ILE A 71 7.23 -11.06 1.73
CA ILE A 71 7.58 -10.15 2.83
C ILE A 71 7.13 -10.78 4.14
N THR A 72 8.07 -11.01 5.05
CA THR A 72 7.79 -11.56 6.38
C THR A 72 7.70 -10.43 7.39
N SER A 73 6.63 -10.40 8.19
CA SER A 73 6.50 -9.38 9.23
C SER A 73 7.51 -9.59 10.37
N SER A 74 8.35 -8.59 10.65
CA SER A 74 9.39 -8.69 11.67
C SER A 74 9.64 -7.34 12.36
N PRO A 75 9.64 -7.28 13.71
CA PRO A 75 9.93 -6.04 14.44
C PRO A 75 11.39 -5.60 14.31
N THR A 76 12.26 -6.48 13.82
CA THR A 76 13.67 -6.18 13.54
C THR A 76 13.96 -6.32 12.05
N PRO A 77 14.88 -5.51 11.51
CA PRO A 77 15.36 -5.67 10.15
C PRO A 77 15.85 -7.09 9.82
N ILE A 78 15.43 -7.61 8.66
CA ILE A 78 15.84 -8.92 8.15
C ILE A 78 16.20 -8.81 6.67
N SER A 79 17.30 -9.43 6.28
CA SER A 79 17.80 -9.36 4.90
C SER A 79 16.90 -10.05 3.89
N SER A 80 16.13 -11.06 4.33
CA SER A 80 15.19 -11.78 3.48
C SER A 80 14.06 -10.90 2.94
N ASN A 81 13.76 -9.76 3.58
CA ASN A 81 12.74 -8.84 3.13
C ASN A 81 13.20 -7.88 2.04
N ALA A 82 14.51 -7.75 1.78
CA ALA A 82 15.01 -6.73 0.87
C ALA A 82 14.49 -6.89 -0.57
N LEU A 83 14.66 -8.07 -1.17
CA LEU A 83 14.20 -8.36 -2.53
C LEU A 83 12.66 -8.39 -2.64
N PRO A 84 11.92 -9.02 -1.69
CA PRO A 84 10.46 -8.91 -1.63
C PRO A 84 9.92 -7.48 -1.57
N ILE A 85 10.50 -6.61 -0.72
CA ILE A 85 10.07 -5.21 -0.62
C ILE A 85 10.40 -4.45 -1.91
N GLU A 86 11.56 -4.70 -2.52
CA GLU A 86 11.90 -4.07 -3.81
C GLU A 86 10.90 -4.46 -4.91
N THR A 87 10.59 -5.75 -5.03
CA THR A 87 9.58 -6.26 -5.96
C THR A 87 8.20 -5.66 -5.70
N PHE A 88 7.79 -5.56 -4.43
CA PHE A 88 6.52 -4.94 -4.04
C PHE A 88 6.46 -3.46 -4.46
N VAL A 89 7.54 -2.71 -4.23
CA VAL A 89 7.64 -1.30 -4.64
C VAL A 89 7.50 -1.18 -6.15
N GLU A 90 8.19 -2.02 -6.92
CA GLU A 90 8.09 -1.99 -8.39
C GLU A 90 6.69 -2.33 -8.89
N PHE A 91 6.06 -3.38 -8.34
CA PHE A 91 4.73 -3.81 -8.76
C PHE A 91 3.63 -2.81 -8.43
N MET A 92 3.66 -2.20 -7.24
CA MET A 92 2.67 -1.21 -6.81
C MET A 92 2.93 0.19 -7.41
N ASN A 93 3.74 0.25 -8.48
CA ASN A 93 4.18 1.45 -9.19
C ASN A 93 4.77 2.50 -8.24
N GLY A 94 5.59 2.05 -7.29
CA GLY A 94 5.86 2.70 -6.02
C GLY A 94 6.51 4.07 -6.13
N LYS A 95 5.75 5.11 -5.76
CA LYS A 95 6.37 6.30 -5.17
C LYS A 95 7.05 5.88 -3.88
N SER A 96 8.35 5.79 -3.94
CA SER A 96 9.20 5.66 -2.78
C SER A 96 9.68 7.04 -2.39
N ALA A 97 9.62 7.39 -1.10
CA ALA A 97 10.47 8.47 -0.61
C ALA A 97 11.91 7.93 -0.57
N THR A 98 12.74 8.38 -1.51
CA THR A 98 14.15 8.00 -1.57
C THR A 98 14.96 8.95 -0.70
N ASN A 99 15.61 8.43 0.35
CA ASN A 99 16.66 9.15 1.05
C ASN A 99 17.99 8.42 0.81
N GLY A 100 18.65 8.75 -0.30
CA GLY A 100 19.87 8.07 -0.74
C GLY A 100 19.62 6.58 -1.03
N THR A 101 20.02 5.72 -0.10
CA THR A 101 19.97 4.26 -0.23
C THR A 101 18.72 3.63 0.39
N THR A 102 17.84 4.41 1.01
CA THR A 102 16.63 3.91 1.66
C THR A 102 15.39 4.31 0.89
N LEU A 103 14.54 3.33 0.59
CA LEU A 103 13.19 3.51 0.08
C LEU A 103 12.20 3.21 1.21
N SER A 104 11.20 4.06 1.40
CA SER A 104 10.09 3.77 2.31
C SER A 104 8.75 3.84 1.61
N VAL A 105 7.87 2.89 1.91
CA VAL A 105 6.47 2.90 1.50
C VAL A 105 5.61 2.86 2.74
N LYS A 106 4.66 3.79 2.85
CA LYS A 106 3.68 3.82 3.92
C LYS A 106 2.29 3.76 3.34
N ALA A 107 1.46 2.86 3.83
CA ALA A 107 0.09 2.73 3.34
C ALA A 107 -0.90 2.39 4.44
N LEU A 108 -2.01 3.12 4.46
CA LEU A 108 -3.10 2.97 5.42
C LEU A 108 -4.06 1.87 4.94
N PHE A 109 -4.61 1.12 5.87
CA PHE A 109 -5.63 0.09 5.60
C PHE A 109 -6.94 0.41 6.32
N LYS A 110 -7.96 -0.44 6.19
CA LYS A 110 -9.27 -0.26 6.82
C LYS A 110 -9.15 -0.15 8.33
N GLN A 111 -9.67 0.95 8.88
CA GLN A 111 -9.72 1.12 10.33
C GLN A 111 -10.91 0.38 10.94
N ASN A 112 -10.76 -0.12 12.17
CA ASN A 112 -11.86 -0.78 12.89
C ASN A 112 -13.04 0.17 13.15
N LEU A 113 -12.73 1.45 13.37
CA LEU A 113 -13.71 2.52 13.48
C LEU A 113 -13.44 3.53 12.38
N VAL A 114 -14.48 3.94 11.68
CA VAL A 114 -14.39 5.03 10.70
C VAL A 114 -13.96 6.29 11.46
N PRO A 115 -12.83 6.94 11.08
CA PRO A 115 -12.36 8.15 11.72
C PRO A 115 -13.43 9.25 11.71
N SER A 116 -13.74 9.78 12.89
CA SER A 116 -14.74 10.84 13.05
C SER A 116 -14.14 12.25 13.00
N SER A 117 -12.81 12.38 13.01
CA SER A 117 -12.09 13.66 12.94
C SER A 117 -10.72 13.50 12.29
N ALA A 118 -10.16 14.59 11.73
CA ALA A 118 -8.80 14.70 11.21
C ALA A 118 -7.73 14.21 12.20
N ASP A 119 -7.97 14.39 13.50
CA ASP A 119 -7.05 14.02 14.57
C ASP A 119 -7.19 12.57 15.05
N THR A 120 -8.16 11.81 14.54
CA THR A 120 -8.32 10.41 14.89
C THR A 120 -7.09 9.63 14.43
N SER A 121 -6.52 8.83 15.33
CA SER A 121 -5.37 7.99 14.99
C SER A 121 -5.79 6.88 14.02
N VAL A 122 -5.00 6.69 12.97
CA VAL A 122 -5.21 5.65 11.95
C VAL A 122 -3.97 4.79 11.84
N GLN A 123 -4.18 3.51 11.53
CA GLN A 123 -3.12 2.52 11.39
C GLN A 123 -2.78 2.26 9.91
N GLY A 124 -1.52 1.93 9.67
CA GLY A 124 -1.03 1.50 8.38
C GLY A 124 0.16 0.57 8.51
N ILE A 125 0.76 0.25 7.38
CA ILE A 125 2.03 -0.46 7.29
C ILE A 125 3.08 0.52 6.76
N SER A 126 4.26 0.48 7.36
CA SER A 126 5.46 1.15 6.89
C SER A 126 6.49 0.09 6.51
N MET A 127 6.91 0.08 5.26
CA MET A 127 7.98 -0.76 4.76
C MET A 127 9.20 0.10 4.48
N ILE A 128 10.37 -0.38 4.89
CA ILE A 128 11.66 0.25 4.67
C ILE A 128 12.54 -0.76 3.96
N LEU A 129 13.07 -0.36 2.81
CA LEU A 129 14.11 -1.07 2.08
C LEU A 129 15.40 -0.29 2.19
N ASN A 130 16.45 -0.93 2.70
CA ASN A 130 17.79 -0.37 2.66
C ASN A 130 18.61 -1.06 1.56
N LYS A 131 18.80 -0.36 0.43
CA LYS A 131 19.53 -0.85 -0.75
C LYS A 131 21.02 -1.05 -0.51
N ALA A 132 21.62 -0.30 0.42
CA ALA A 132 23.04 -0.41 0.73
C ALA A 132 23.34 -1.51 1.76
N MET A 133 22.39 -1.78 2.66
CA MET A 133 22.50 -2.81 3.68
C MET A 133 21.18 -3.59 3.73
N PRO A 134 21.02 -4.67 2.96
CA PRO A 134 19.77 -5.44 2.88
C PRO A 134 19.22 -5.86 4.24
N GLY A 135 20.10 -6.19 5.19
CA GLY A 135 19.76 -6.49 6.58
C GLY A 135 19.15 -5.34 7.38
N GLY A 136 19.03 -4.14 6.81
CA GLY A 136 18.32 -2.98 7.34
C GLY A 136 16.88 -2.84 6.83
N SER A 137 16.36 -3.81 6.07
CA SER A 137 15.01 -3.76 5.51
C SER A 137 13.98 -4.38 6.48
N MET A 138 12.85 -3.72 6.67
CA MET A 138 11.82 -4.11 7.64
C MET A 138 10.43 -3.66 7.23
N ASP A 139 9.41 -4.32 7.77
CA ASP A 139 8.06 -3.79 7.87
C ASP A 139 7.77 -3.39 9.33
N SER A 140 6.87 -2.43 9.52
CA SER A 140 6.40 -2.04 10.85
C SER A 140 5.00 -1.46 10.78
N THR A 141 4.33 -1.42 11.92
CA THR A 141 3.07 -0.69 12.05
C THR A 141 3.33 0.82 11.96
N LEU A 142 2.53 1.51 11.16
CA LEU A 142 2.43 2.95 11.13
C LEU A 142 1.25 3.39 12.00
N ILE A 143 1.45 4.41 12.83
CA ILE A 143 0.37 5.15 13.49
C ILE A 143 0.42 6.58 12.98
N GLY A 144 -0.60 6.99 12.23
CA GLY A 144 -0.77 8.32 11.65
C GLY A 144 -2.05 9.00 12.13
N LYS A 145 -2.37 10.14 11.51
CA LYS A 145 -3.60 10.90 11.75
C LYS A 145 -4.49 10.86 10.50
N ALA A 146 -5.79 10.72 10.69
CA ALA A 146 -6.75 10.50 9.60
C ALA A 146 -6.77 11.63 8.55
N GLY A 147 -6.53 12.88 8.99
CA GLY A 147 -6.54 14.06 8.12
C GLY A 147 -5.16 14.48 7.59
N VAL A 148 -4.10 13.74 7.91
CA VAL A 148 -2.73 14.09 7.47
C VAL A 148 -2.36 13.26 6.24
N GLY A 149 -2.29 13.91 5.09
CA GLY A 149 -1.61 13.38 3.92
C GLY A 149 -0.10 13.62 4.03
N ALA A 150 0.71 12.63 3.70
CA ALA A 150 2.15 12.76 3.60
C ALA A 150 2.62 12.22 2.24
N PRO A 151 3.71 12.75 1.67
CA PRO A 151 4.16 12.36 0.32
C PRO A 151 4.51 10.88 0.19
N ASP A 152 4.82 10.24 1.31
CA ASP A 152 5.16 8.83 1.46
C ASP A 152 3.99 7.97 1.96
N VAL A 153 2.84 8.56 2.32
CA VAL A 153 1.65 7.86 2.83
C VAL A 153 0.59 7.73 1.72
N CYS A 154 0.17 6.49 1.51
CA CYS A 154 -0.85 6.07 0.54
C CYS A 154 -1.97 5.30 1.25
N SER A 155 -2.92 4.75 0.49
CA SER A 155 -4.00 3.88 1.00
C SER A 155 -4.05 2.56 0.24
N PHE A 156 -4.14 1.45 0.98
CA PHE A 156 -4.43 0.13 0.42
C PHE A 156 -5.91 0.04 0.07
N LEU A 157 -6.19 0.11 -1.23
CA LEU A 157 -7.52 -0.04 -1.78
C LEU A 157 -7.61 -1.30 -2.65
N VAL A 158 -8.70 -2.05 -2.46
CA VAL A 158 -8.97 -3.29 -3.17
C VAL A 158 -10.39 -3.33 -3.70
N LYS A 159 -10.59 -4.09 -4.77
CA LYS A 159 -11.91 -4.54 -5.22
C LYS A 159 -11.83 -5.99 -5.72
N PRO A 160 -12.95 -6.73 -5.75
CA PRO A 160 -13.00 -8.02 -6.43
C PRO A 160 -12.69 -7.86 -7.92
N ALA A 161 -11.97 -8.83 -8.49
CA ALA A 161 -11.72 -8.93 -9.93
C ALA A 161 -12.98 -9.28 -10.74
#